data_AF-A0AAF0EUM3-F1
#
_entry.id   AF-A0AAF0EUM3-F1
#
_cell.length_a   1.000
_cell.length_b   1.000
_cell.length_c   1.000
_cell.angle_alpha   90.00
_cell.angle_beta   90.00
_cell.angle_gamma   90.00
#
_symmetry.space_group_name_H-M   'P 1'
#
loop_
_entity.id
_entity.type
_entity.pdbx_description
1 polymer ?
#
loop_
_entity_poly.entity_id
_entity_poly.type
_entity_poly.pdbx_seq_one_letter_code
_entity_poly.pdbx_strand_id
1 'polypeptide(L)'
;MIQQLLTAVLASVSRLTFSTSPADNLRKLREYRMTRGERFKYGAMFVIALFSVIVIREPPFPYKLLPPILYTLALLFPISSQFILPASPILLWLLLFYSCRFIPASTRPHIWVSVLPTLETIWYGANISDILTRFGHPALDILAWIPYGVVHFAAPFVVAAFIFVYAPVGSVKVFGNAFGFTNLIGVLIQIAFPCAPPWYELREGLTPANYGMRGSPAGLARIDALFKGHGYTLTFTGAPVVFGAFPSLHAACATCESLFLSYFFPGQVRIGRFAIDKRVFYWGYSFWLYWCTMYLMHHYLIDLVAGGCLATVCFYVFRTEEVRDAMEQRVAVMERTESSNPDTVAMGTLQNDTWKSVSGAEAPHASHDEESGARPAIFTLDESEETASRAPSRSRTPHLLHADVAASNTSRAAAGQAIARPASSTSNRIESAP
;
A
#
# COMPACT_ATOMS: atom_id res chain seq x y z
N MET A 1 23.07 18.04 18.37
CA MET A 1 22.24 17.86 17.15
C MET A 1 23.08 17.86 15.86
N ILE A 2 23.59 19.00 15.36
CA ILE A 2 24.23 19.08 14.02
C ILE A 2 25.38 18.07 13.83
N GLN A 3 26.31 17.96 14.79
CA GLN A 3 27.39 16.97 14.73
C GLN A 3 26.88 15.52 14.64
N GLN A 4 25.80 15.17 15.35
CA GLN A 4 25.22 13.82 15.33
C GLN A 4 24.58 13.51 13.96
N LEU A 5 23.92 14.50 13.34
CA LEU A 5 23.42 14.42 11.96
C LEU A 5 24.59 14.20 10.98
N LEU A 6 25.65 15.01 11.07
CA LEU A 6 26.82 14.89 10.20
C LEU A 6 27.49 13.51 10.35
N THR A 7 27.70 13.03 11.58
CA THR A 7 28.26 11.69 11.82
C THR A 7 27.37 10.58 11.26
N ALA A 8 26.04 10.65 11.43
CA ALA A 8 25.12 9.66 10.89
C ALA A 8 25.10 9.65 9.35
N VAL A 9 25.18 10.83 8.71
CA VAL A 9 25.27 10.97 7.24
C VAL A 9 26.62 10.43 6.74
N LEU A 10 27.75 10.85 7.34
CA LEU A 10 29.08 10.39 6.96
C LEU A 10 29.23 8.86 7.11
N ALA A 11 28.77 8.30 8.23
CA ALA A 11 28.76 6.86 8.49
C ALA A 11 27.78 6.08 7.60
N SER A 12 26.93 6.77 6.82
CA SER A 12 26.00 6.17 5.85
C SER A 12 26.52 6.30 4.42
N VAL A 13 27.11 7.43 4.06
CA VAL A 13 27.82 7.63 2.78
C VAL A 13 29.04 6.72 2.67
N SER A 14 29.77 6.48 3.77
CA SER A 14 30.94 5.58 3.79
C SER A 14 30.59 4.10 3.52
N ARG A 15 29.31 3.71 3.58
CA ARG A 15 28.82 2.36 3.24
C ARG A 15 28.51 2.19 1.75
N LEU A 16 28.55 3.27 0.96
CA LEU A 16 28.29 3.24 -0.48
C LEU A 16 29.53 2.78 -1.25
N THR A 17 29.32 2.06 -2.35
CA THR A 17 30.41 1.77 -3.30
C THR A 17 30.47 2.86 -4.36
N PHE A 18 31.67 3.40 -4.57
CA PHE A 18 31.97 4.35 -5.65
C PHE A 18 32.67 3.67 -6.84
N SER A 19 32.70 2.33 -6.88
CA SER A 19 33.30 1.60 -8.02
C SER A 19 32.49 1.83 -9.30
N THR A 20 33.20 2.25 -10.34
CA THR A 20 32.72 2.39 -11.72
C THR A 20 33.12 1.20 -12.60
N SER A 21 33.61 0.09 -12.00
CA SER A 21 34.07 -1.08 -12.75
C SER A 21 32.94 -2.10 -13.01
N PRO A 22 32.59 -2.38 -14.29
CA PRO A 22 31.68 -3.47 -14.65
C PRO A 22 32.11 -4.83 -14.10
N ALA A 23 33.42 -5.07 -13.99
CA ALA A 23 33.98 -6.35 -13.57
C ALA A 23 33.58 -6.74 -12.14
N ASP A 24 33.31 -5.76 -11.26
CA ASP A 24 32.87 -6.03 -9.89
C ASP A 24 31.46 -6.60 -9.81
N ASN A 25 30.52 -6.10 -10.62
CA ASN A 25 29.18 -6.63 -10.66
C ASN A 25 29.10 -7.92 -11.50
N LEU A 26 29.89 -8.03 -12.57
CA LEU A 26 30.00 -9.28 -13.33
C LEU A 26 30.59 -10.43 -12.50
N ARG A 27 31.56 -10.13 -11.61
CA ARG A 27 32.12 -11.09 -10.64
C ARG A 27 31.05 -11.55 -9.65
N LYS A 28 30.41 -10.62 -8.93
CA LYS A 28 29.29 -10.90 -8.01
C LYS A 28 28.19 -11.72 -8.68
N LEU A 29 27.81 -11.41 -9.93
CA LEU A 29 26.73 -12.10 -10.64
C LEU A 29 27.07 -13.56 -10.99
N ARG A 30 28.35 -13.89 -11.25
CA ARG A 30 28.81 -15.28 -11.48
C ARG A 30 28.86 -16.10 -10.19
N GLU A 31 29.22 -15.44 -9.09
CA GLU A 31 29.31 -16.04 -7.75
C GLU A 31 27.93 -16.22 -7.11
N TYR A 32 26.98 -15.31 -7.38
CA TYR A 32 25.63 -15.29 -6.81
C TYR A 32 24.87 -16.60 -7.07
N ARG A 33 24.13 -17.05 -6.05
CA ARG A 33 23.31 -18.26 -6.06
C ARG A 33 21.91 -17.90 -5.60
N MET A 34 21.04 -17.59 -6.55
CA MET A 34 19.64 -17.27 -6.27
C MET A 34 18.96 -18.39 -5.47
N THR A 35 18.23 -18.01 -4.43
CA THR A 35 17.25 -18.86 -3.76
C THR A 35 16.06 -19.20 -4.67
N ARG A 36 15.17 -20.11 -4.22
CA ARG A 36 13.90 -20.38 -4.93
C ARG A 36 13.01 -19.12 -4.96
N GLY A 37 12.94 -18.37 -3.86
CA GLY A 37 12.16 -17.13 -3.75
C GLY A 37 12.67 -16.03 -4.68
N GLU A 38 13.98 -15.83 -4.78
CA GLU A 38 14.55 -14.84 -5.71
C GLU A 38 14.33 -15.21 -7.18
N ARG A 39 14.45 -16.50 -7.54
CA ARG A 39 14.09 -16.96 -8.91
C ARG A 39 12.64 -16.65 -9.25
N PHE A 40 11.71 -16.91 -8.34
CA PHE A 40 10.29 -16.55 -8.53
C PHE A 40 10.11 -15.03 -8.64
N LYS A 41 10.69 -14.26 -7.71
CA LYS A 41 10.62 -12.79 -7.68
C LYS A 41 11.10 -12.17 -8.99
N TYR A 42 12.34 -12.46 -9.40
CA TYR A 42 12.90 -11.88 -10.62
C TYR A 42 12.29 -12.45 -11.90
N GLY A 43 11.81 -13.70 -11.90
CA GLY A 43 11.06 -14.28 -13.01
C GLY A 43 9.71 -13.58 -13.25
N ALA A 44 8.93 -13.38 -12.20
CA ALA A 44 7.67 -12.62 -12.27
C ALA A 44 7.92 -11.17 -12.72
N MET A 45 8.94 -10.51 -12.16
CA MET A 45 9.34 -9.17 -12.58
C MET A 45 9.71 -9.09 -14.07
N PHE A 46 10.45 -10.08 -14.58
CA PHE A 46 10.82 -10.15 -16.00
C PHE A 46 9.61 -10.32 -16.92
N VAL A 47 8.66 -11.19 -16.56
CA VAL A 47 7.43 -11.39 -17.35
C VAL A 47 6.60 -10.10 -17.43
N ILE A 48 6.44 -9.39 -16.31
CA ILE A 48 5.70 -8.11 -16.28
C ILE A 48 6.45 -7.02 -17.07
N ALA A 49 7.79 -6.97 -16.98
CA ALA A 49 8.60 -6.02 -17.74
C ALA A 49 8.49 -6.26 -19.25
N LEU A 50 8.58 -7.54 -19.67
CA LEU A 50 8.44 -7.97 -21.05
C LEU A 50 7.04 -7.63 -21.61
N PHE A 51 5.98 -7.95 -20.86
CA PHE A 51 4.60 -7.55 -21.20
C PHE A 51 4.51 -6.03 -21.40
N SER A 52 5.02 -5.25 -20.45
CA SER A 52 4.94 -3.78 -20.48
C SER A 52 5.65 -3.20 -21.73
N VAL A 53 6.86 -3.67 -22.04
CA VAL A 53 7.63 -3.24 -23.23
C VAL A 53 6.97 -3.69 -24.54
N ILE A 54 6.34 -4.87 -24.58
CA ILE A 54 5.56 -5.33 -25.74
C ILE A 54 4.36 -4.40 -25.96
N VAL A 55 3.57 -4.13 -24.92
CA VAL A 55 2.30 -3.39 -24.97
C VAL A 55 2.49 -1.89 -25.27
N ILE A 56 3.59 -1.26 -24.82
CA ILE A 56 3.88 0.16 -25.11
C ILE A 56 3.93 0.41 -26.63
N ARG A 57 3.16 1.39 -27.10
CA ARG A 57 3.15 1.82 -28.52
C ARG A 57 3.95 3.10 -28.73
N GLU A 58 3.94 3.99 -27.75
CA GLU A 58 4.64 5.27 -27.77
C GLU A 58 5.58 5.39 -26.56
N PRO A 59 6.88 5.67 -26.76
CA PRO A 59 7.53 5.79 -28.06
C PRO A 59 7.60 4.42 -28.80
N PRO A 60 7.73 4.40 -30.13
CA PRO A 60 7.73 3.16 -30.91
C PRO A 60 9.05 2.38 -30.79
N PHE A 61 9.17 1.25 -31.50
CA PHE A 61 10.46 0.59 -31.71
C PHE A 61 11.37 1.47 -32.60
N PRO A 62 12.69 1.55 -32.35
CA PRO A 62 13.46 0.90 -31.28
C PRO A 62 13.42 1.63 -29.93
N TYR A 63 12.93 2.87 -29.88
CA TYR A 63 13.00 3.75 -28.71
C TYR A 63 12.40 3.17 -27.42
N LYS A 64 11.36 2.32 -27.49
CA LYS A 64 10.83 1.61 -26.30
C LYS A 64 11.77 0.56 -25.69
N LEU A 65 12.93 0.28 -26.30
CA LEU A 65 14.02 -0.47 -25.68
C LEU A 65 14.92 0.39 -24.79
N LEU A 66 14.80 1.72 -24.80
CA LEU A 66 15.61 2.60 -23.95
C LEU A 66 15.46 2.27 -22.45
N PRO A 67 14.24 2.06 -21.87
CA PRO A 67 14.11 1.69 -20.46
C PRO A 67 14.86 0.40 -20.05
N PRO A 68 14.69 -0.76 -20.72
CA PRO A 68 15.46 -1.96 -20.36
C PRO A 68 16.97 -1.81 -20.64
N ILE A 69 17.39 -1.10 -21.70
CA ILE A 69 18.82 -0.86 -21.98
C ILE A 69 19.45 -0.02 -20.85
N LEU A 70 18.83 1.11 -20.50
CA LEU A 70 19.32 2.00 -19.42
C LEU A 70 19.31 1.29 -18.07
N TYR A 71 18.30 0.48 -17.77
CA TYR A 71 18.25 -0.35 -16.57
C TYR A 71 19.40 -1.39 -16.53
N THR A 72 19.66 -2.10 -17.63
CA THR A 72 20.77 -3.05 -17.72
C THR A 72 22.13 -2.37 -17.57
N LEU A 73 22.33 -1.21 -18.21
CA LEU A 73 23.54 -0.40 -18.03
C LEU A 73 23.70 0.07 -16.58
N ALA A 74 22.63 0.54 -15.93
CA ALA A 74 22.67 1.01 -14.55
C ALA A 74 22.86 -0.13 -13.52
N LEU A 75 22.52 -1.37 -13.86
CA LEU A 75 22.89 -2.56 -13.08
C LEU A 75 24.35 -2.99 -13.29
N LEU A 76 24.96 -2.68 -14.43
CA LEU A 76 26.34 -3.07 -14.75
C LEU A 76 27.38 -2.36 -13.86
N PHE A 77 27.14 -1.09 -13.52
CA PHE A 77 28.05 -0.29 -12.70
C PHE A 77 27.69 -0.33 -11.21
N PRO A 78 28.63 -0.67 -10.29
CA PRO A 78 28.34 -0.76 -8.85
C PRO A 78 27.77 0.53 -8.24
N ILE A 79 28.30 1.69 -8.65
CA ILE A 79 27.89 3.02 -8.18
C ILE A 79 26.38 3.29 -8.37
N SER A 80 25.78 2.80 -9.46
CA SER A 80 24.34 2.93 -9.73
C SER A 80 23.54 1.70 -9.28
N SER A 81 24.08 0.49 -9.42
CA SER A 81 23.36 -0.76 -9.15
C SER A 81 22.93 -0.88 -7.68
N GLN A 82 23.70 -0.28 -6.76
CA GLN A 82 23.37 -0.28 -5.33
C GLN A 82 22.05 0.44 -5.00
N PHE A 83 21.61 1.36 -5.87
CA PHE A 83 20.33 2.07 -5.76
C PHE A 83 19.27 1.48 -6.70
N ILE A 84 19.66 1.15 -7.93
CA ILE A 84 18.74 0.66 -8.97
C ILE A 84 18.21 -0.75 -8.66
N LEU A 85 19.04 -1.67 -8.17
CA LEU A 85 18.60 -3.05 -7.88
C LEU A 85 17.59 -3.12 -6.71
N PRO A 86 17.71 -2.33 -5.62
CA PRO A 86 16.63 -2.18 -4.66
C PRO A 86 15.38 -1.47 -5.19
N ALA A 87 15.54 -0.51 -6.11
CA ALA A 87 14.43 0.23 -6.72
C ALA A 87 13.72 -0.53 -7.86
N SER A 88 14.25 -1.68 -8.32
CA SER A 88 13.70 -2.44 -9.45
C SER A 88 12.19 -2.69 -9.40
N PRO A 89 11.54 -3.02 -8.25
CA PRO A 89 10.09 -3.19 -8.19
C PRO A 89 9.31 -1.88 -8.38
N ILE A 90 9.86 -0.74 -7.93
CA ILE A 90 9.31 0.60 -8.12
C ILE A 90 9.41 1.00 -9.61
N LEU A 91 10.59 0.79 -10.22
CA LEU A 91 10.82 1.06 -11.65
C LEU A 91 9.90 0.20 -12.54
N LEU A 92 9.68 -1.06 -12.14
CA LEU A 92 8.74 -1.96 -12.83
C LEU A 92 7.28 -1.52 -12.66
N TRP A 93 6.87 -1.07 -11.47
CA TRP A 93 5.54 -0.50 -11.25
C TRP A 93 5.29 0.72 -12.15
N LEU A 94 6.23 1.66 -12.22
CA LEU A 94 6.13 2.84 -13.08
C LEU A 94 6.05 2.45 -14.57
N LEU A 95 6.83 1.46 -15.01
CA LEU A 95 6.79 0.94 -16.38
C LEU A 95 5.44 0.27 -16.70
N LEU A 96 4.90 -0.54 -15.77
CA LEU A 96 3.60 -1.19 -15.92
C LEU A 96 2.49 -0.14 -15.97
N PHE A 97 2.45 0.78 -15.00
CA PHE A 97 1.45 1.86 -14.92
C PHE A 97 1.45 2.75 -16.16
N TYR A 98 2.64 3.08 -16.70
CA TYR A 98 2.73 3.78 -17.99
C TYR A 98 2.14 2.93 -19.14
N SER A 99 2.45 1.63 -19.18
CA SER A 99 1.97 0.71 -20.23
C SER A 99 0.45 0.50 -20.23
N CYS A 100 -0.22 0.67 -19.08
CA CYS A 100 -1.66 0.47 -18.92
C CYS A 100 -2.51 1.23 -19.96
N ARG A 101 -2.05 2.40 -20.43
CA ARG A 101 -2.78 3.19 -21.45
C ARG A 101 -2.89 2.48 -22.81
N PHE A 102 -1.99 1.54 -23.13
CA PHE A 102 -1.93 0.89 -24.45
C PHE A 102 -2.58 -0.50 -24.50
N ILE A 103 -3.02 -1.05 -23.35
CA ILE A 103 -3.76 -2.32 -23.29
C ILE A 103 -5.08 -2.16 -24.06
N PRO A 104 -5.39 -2.98 -25.09
CA PRO A 104 -6.61 -2.86 -25.87
C PRO A 104 -7.88 -2.94 -25.02
N ALA A 105 -8.87 -2.09 -25.28
CA ALA A 105 -10.15 -2.09 -24.55
C ALA A 105 -10.87 -3.45 -24.62
N SER A 106 -10.76 -4.16 -25.75
CA SER A 106 -11.34 -5.49 -25.98
C SER A 106 -10.70 -6.63 -25.20
N THR A 107 -9.54 -6.41 -24.55
CA THR A 107 -8.84 -7.41 -23.73
C THR A 107 -8.82 -7.05 -22.25
N ARG A 108 -9.60 -6.04 -21.82
CA ARG A 108 -9.72 -5.63 -20.41
C ARG A 108 -10.99 -6.21 -19.78
N PRO A 109 -11.02 -6.44 -18.44
CA PRO A 109 -12.22 -6.89 -17.74
C PRO A 109 -13.38 -5.89 -17.77
N HIS A 110 -14.56 -6.33 -17.31
CA HIS A 110 -15.68 -5.45 -16.99
C HIS A 110 -15.30 -4.45 -15.89
N ILE A 111 -15.79 -3.21 -15.99
CA ILE A 111 -15.54 -2.13 -15.03
C ILE A 111 -16.63 -2.13 -13.95
N TRP A 112 -16.25 -2.35 -12.70
CA TRP A 112 -17.19 -2.45 -11.59
C TRP A 112 -17.55 -1.06 -11.04
N VAL A 113 -18.71 -0.55 -11.45
CA VAL A 113 -19.24 0.75 -11.01
C VAL A 113 -19.97 0.68 -9.66
N SER A 114 -20.55 -0.47 -9.30
CA SER A 114 -21.38 -0.63 -8.10
C SER A 114 -20.68 -1.26 -6.89
N VAL A 115 -19.58 -1.99 -7.08
CA VAL A 115 -18.98 -2.83 -6.01
C VAL A 115 -18.51 -2.01 -4.82
N LEU A 116 -17.74 -0.94 -5.04
CA LEU A 116 -17.19 -0.14 -3.96
C LEU A 116 -18.26 0.63 -3.16
N PRO A 117 -19.20 1.38 -3.76
CA PRO A 117 -20.26 2.04 -2.99
C PRO A 117 -21.22 1.05 -2.31
N THR A 118 -21.45 -0.13 -2.91
CA THR A 118 -22.23 -1.20 -2.27
C THR A 118 -21.50 -1.75 -1.03
N LEU A 119 -20.19 -2.00 -1.13
CA LEU A 119 -19.38 -2.44 0.02
C LEU A 119 -19.28 -1.36 1.09
N GLU A 120 -19.11 -0.08 0.74
CA GLU A 120 -19.07 1.02 1.71
C GLU A 120 -20.40 1.12 2.49
N THR A 121 -21.52 0.99 1.77
CA THR A 121 -22.87 0.96 2.37
C THR A 121 -23.06 -0.26 3.29
N ILE A 122 -22.60 -1.46 2.89
CA ILE A 122 -22.73 -2.69 3.70
C ILE A 122 -21.87 -2.64 4.96
N TRP A 123 -20.61 -2.17 4.85
CA TRP A 123 -19.64 -2.24 5.96
C TRP A 123 -19.72 -1.07 6.93
N TYR A 124 -20.19 0.11 6.49
CA TYR A 124 -20.22 1.32 7.32
C TYR A 124 -21.60 1.98 7.42
N GLY A 125 -22.64 1.42 6.80
CA GLY A 125 -24.03 1.90 6.87
C GLY A 125 -24.32 3.18 6.07
N ALA A 126 -23.33 3.75 5.38
CA ALA A 126 -23.46 4.95 4.56
C ALA A 126 -22.37 5.02 3.48
N ASN A 127 -22.62 5.77 2.41
CA ASN A 127 -21.59 6.24 1.49
C ASN A 127 -20.89 7.45 2.15
N ILE A 128 -19.88 7.16 2.99
CA ILE A 128 -19.06 8.15 3.71
C ILE A 128 -18.40 9.11 2.71
N SER A 129 -18.00 8.57 1.57
CA SER A 129 -17.36 9.31 0.47
C SER A 129 -18.30 10.40 -0.05
N ASP A 130 -19.55 10.08 -0.42
CA ASP A 130 -20.58 11.06 -0.77
C ASP A 130 -20.77 12.12 0.33
N ILE A 131 -20.96 11.70 1.60
CA ILE A 131 -21.15 12.62 2.74
C ILE A 131 -20.02 13.67 2.83
N LEU A 132 -18.76 13.24 2.73
CA LEU A 132 -17.61 14.15 2.82
C LEU A 132 -17.56 15.19 1.69
N THR A 133 -18.07 14.84 0.51
CA THR A 133 -17.94 15.67 -0.71
C THR A 133 -18.92 16.84 -0.75
N ARG A 134 -20.00 16.76 0.04
CA ARG A 134 -21.01 17.81 0.22
C ARG A 134 -20.49 19.04 0.98
N PHE A 135 -19.30 18.95 1.60
CA PHE A 135 -18.67 20.01 2.39
C PHE A 135 -17.46 20.66 1.66
N GLY A 136 -17.61 20.94 0.37
CA GLY A 136 -16.61 21.66 -0.45
C GLY A 136 -16.33 23.07 0.10
N HIS A 137 -15.10 23.38 0.47
CA HIS A 137 -14.71 24.69 1.00
C HIS A 137 -13.23 25.00 0.74
N PRO A 138 -12.83 26.20 0.27
CA PRO A 138 -11.45 26.48 -0.17
C PRO A 138 -10.35 26.22 0.87
N ALA A 139 -10.64 26.40 2.17
CA ALA A 139 -9.67 26.09 3.22
C ALA A 139 -9.47 24.56 3.42
N LEU A 140 -10.54 23.77 3.23
CA LEU A 140 -10.48 22.31 3.26
C LEU A 140 -9.87 21.76 1.97
N ASP A 141 -10.09 22.43 0.83
CA ASP A 141 -9.42 22.11 -0.43
C ASP A 141 -7.89 22.25 -0.30
N ILE A 142 -7.39 23.37 0.23
CA ILE A 142 -5.95 23.54 0.52
C ILE A 142 -5.46 22.49 1.54
N LEU A 143 -6.23 22.22 2.60
CA LEU A 143 -5.88 21.22 3.61
C LEU A 143 -5.81 19.80 3.04
N ALA A 144 -6.64 19.46 2.05
CA ALA A 144 -6.62 18.17 1.35
C ALA A 144 -5.52 18.10 0.28
N TRP A 145 -5.26 19.22 -0.39
CA TRP A 145 -4.27 19.35 -1.45
C TRP A 145 -2.83 19.22 -0.95
N ILE A 146 -2.50 19.71 0.26
CA ILE A 146 -1.13 19.62 0.78
C ILE A 146 -0.66 18.15 0.91
N PRO A 147 -1.39 17.23 1.59
CA PRO A 147 -1.01 15.82 1.61
C PRO A 147 -1.12 15.16 0.23
N TYR A 148 -2.26 15.31 -0.45
CA TYR A 148 -2.56 14.56 -1.67
C TYR A 148 -1.74 15.03 -2.88
N GLY A 149 -1.76 16.34 -3.14
CA GLY A 149 -1.23 16.95 -4.35
C GLY A 149 0.26 17.26 -4.32
N VAL A 150 0.88 17.25 -3.13
CA VAL A 150 2.29 17.62 -2.92
C VAL A 150 3.06 16.58 -2.09
N VAL A 151 2.70 16.39 -0.82
CA VAL A 151 3.52 15.59 0.12
C VAL A 151 3.60 14.12 -0.29
N HIS A 152 2.50 13.52 -0.73
CA HIS A 152 2.44 12.12 -1.17
C HIS A 152 3.49 11.75 -2.24
N PHE A 153 3.84 12.68 -3.14
CA PHE A 153 4.86 12.44 -4.17
C PHE A 153 6.30 12.56 -3.66
N ALA A 154 6.52 13.30 -2.57
CA ALA A 154 7.84 13.53 -1.97
C ALA A 154 8.15 12.57 -0.80
N ALA A 155 7.12 12.16 -0.05
CA ALA A 155 7.25 11.36 1.17
C ALA A 155 8.01 10.03 0.99
N PRO A 156 7.82 9.23 -0.08
CA PRO A 156 8.59 8.01 -0.29
C PRO A 156 10.10 8.25 -0.35
N PHE A 157 10.54 9.36 -0.94
CA PHE A 157 11.95 9.71 -1.06
C PHE A 157 12.52 10.24 0.25
N VAL A 158 11.76 11.06 0.99
CA VAL A 158 12.14 11.55 2.32
C VAL A 158 12.25 10.39 3.31
N VAL A 159 11.29 9.47 3.31
CA VAL A 159 11.30 8.26 4.14
C VAL A 159 12.45 7.33 3.76
N ALA A 160 12.70 7.09 2.46
CA ALA A 160 13.85 6.30 2.01
C ALA A 160 15.19 6.91 2.47
N ALA A 161 15.36 8.23 2.36
CA ALA A 161 16.56 8.93 2.82
C ALA A 161 16.72 8.86 4.35
N PHE A 162 15.64 9.04 5.10
CA PHE A 162 15.66 8.95 6.57
C PHE A 162 15.99 7.53 7.05
N ILE A 163 15.42 6.51 6.41
CA ILE A 163 15.77 5.10 6.63
C ILE A 163 17.24 4.83 6.27
N PHE A 164 17.75 5.34 5.15
CA PHE A 164 19.14 5.15 4.74
C PHE A 164 20.16 5.71 5.75
N VAL A 165 19.86 6.86 6.36
CA VAL A 165 20.75 7.53 7.33
C VAL A 165 20.63 6.95 8.74
N TYR A 166 19.41 6.60 9.19
CA TYR A 166 19.14 6.33 10.61
C TYR A 166 18.58 4.94 10.97
N ALA A 167 18.28 4.07 9.99
CA ALA A 167 17.85 2.70 10.24
C ALA A 167 19.01 1.69 10.03
N PRO A 168 18.86 0.41 10.43
CA PRO A 168 19.86 -0.63 10.18
C PRO A 168 20.31 -0.77 8.71
N VAL A 169 21.52 -1.30 8.52
CA VAL A 169 22.09 -1.50 7.18
C VAL A 169 21.24 -2.50 6.40
N GLY A 170 20.69 -2.06 5.27
CA GLY A 170 19.79 -2.85 4.44
C GLY A 170 18.32 -2.43 4.52
N SER A 171 17.88 -1.71 5.56
CA SER A 171 16.48 -1.31 5.75
C SER A 171 15.88 -0.54 4.57
N VAL A 172 16.66 0.32 3.89
CA VAL A 172 16.19 1.04 2.70
C VAL A 172 15.94 0.12 1.49
N LYS A 173 16.63 -1.03 1.42
CA LYS A 173 16.40 -2.05 0.39
C LYS A 173 15.12 -2.84 0.65
N VAL A 174 14.85 -3.13 1.92
CA VAL A 174 13.59 -3.72 2.40
C VAL A 174 12.42 -2.78 2.11
N PHE A 175 12.56 -1.48 2.41
CA PHE A 175 11.58 -0.46 2.02
C PHE A 175 11.33 -0.41 0.51
N GLY A 176 12.39 -0.32 -0.31
CA GLY A 176 12.26 -0.28 -1.77
C GLY A 176 11.58 -1.51 -2.38
N ASN A 177 11.81 -2.71 -1.81
CA ASN A 177 11.08 -3.90 -2.22
C ASN A 177 9.61 -3.86 -1.75
N ALA A 178 9.34 -3.60 -0.46
CA ALA A 178 7.99 -3.56 0.08
C ALA A 178 7.11 -2.52 -0.66
N PHE A 179 7.54 -1.26 -0.70
CA PHE A 179 6.84 -0.15 -1.35
C PHE A 179 6.61 -0.41 -2.84
N GLY A 180 7.65 -0.90 -3.55
CA GLY A 180 7.56 -1.18 -4.97
C GLY A 180 6.64 -2.36 -5.30
N PHE A 181 6.65 -3.43 -4.49
CA PHE A 181 5.73 -4.55 -4.68
C PHE A 181 4.30 -4.23 -4.25
N THR A 182 4.08 -3.45 -3.19
CA THR A 182 2.76 -2.90 -2.85
C THR A 182 2.13 -2.19 -4.04
N ASN A 183 2.88 -1.28 -4.66
CA ASN A 183 2.40 -0.52 -5.81
C ASN A 183 2.24 -1.39 -7.08
N LEU A 184 3.19 -2.29 -7.35
CA LEU A 184 3.12 -3.22 -8.48
C LEU A 184 1.89 -4.14 -8.39
N ILE A 185 1.63 -4.73 -7.22
CA ILE A 185 0.49 -5.61 -6.97
C ILE A 185 -0.82 -4.81 -7.03
N GLY A 186 -0.86 -3.59 -6.48
CA GLY A 186 -2.03 -2.72 -6.59
C GLY A 186 -2.40 -2.41 -8.04
N VAL A 187 -1.44 -2.05 -8.90
CA VAL A 187 -1.71 -1.85 -10.33
C VAL A 187 -2.13 -3.14 -11.04
N LEU A 188 -1.55 -4.29 -10.69
CA LEU A 188 -2.00 -5.58 -11.23
C LEU A 188 -3.47 -5.90 -10.84
N ILE A 189 -3.88 -5.59 -9.61
CA ILE A 189 -5.28 -5.71 -9.18
C ILE A 189 -6.16 -4.71 -9.95
N GLN A 190 -5.76 -3.45 -10.10
CA GLN A 190 -6.52 -2.45 -10.87
C GLN A 190 -6.69 -2.82 -12.36
N ILE A 191 -5.76 -3.59 -12.95
CA ILE A 191 -5.89 -4.14 -14.31
C ILE A 191 -6.89 -5.31 -14.34
N ALA A 192 -6.84 -6.21 -13.34
CA ALA A 192 -7.64 -7.43 -13.29
C ALA A 192 -9.06 -7.22 -12.73
N PHE A 193 -9.25 -6.22 -11.89
CA PHE A 193 -10.48 -5.86 -11.20
C PHE A 193 -10.65 -4.32 -11.17
N PRO A 194 -10.91 -3.70 -12.33
CA PRO A 194 -11.07 -2.25 -12.43
C PRO A 194 -12.38 -1.81 -11.78
N CYS A 195 -12.29 -0.82 -10.88
CA CYS A 195 -13.43 -0.27 -10.13
C CYS A 195 -13.54 1.24 -10.35
N ALA A 196 -14.77 1.73 -10.42
CA ALA A 196 -15.02 3.16 -10.51
C ALA A 196 -14.77 3.87 -9.16
N PRO A 197 -14.20 5.09 -9.16
CA PRO A 197 -14.04 5.94 -7.98
C PRO A 197 -15.27 6.84 -7.73
N PRO A 198 -15.39 7.50 -6.55
CA PRO A 198 -16.57 8.29 -6.19
C PRO A 198 -16.97 9.38 -7.20
N TRP A 199 -16.01 10.04 -7.87
CA TRP A 199 -16.32 11.06 -8.89
C TRP A 199 -17.12 10.51 -10.07
N TYR A 200 -17.07 9.20 -10.33
CA TYR A 200 -17.86 8.56 -11.36
C TYR A 200 -19.30 8.38 -10.90
N GLU A 201 -19.52 7.79 -9.73
CA GLU A 201 -20.85 7.59 -9.13
C GLU A 201 -21.61 8.92 -9.02
N LEU A 202 -20.93 9.97 -8.54
CA LEU A 202 -21.51 11.30 -8.37
C LEU A 202 -21.86 12.03 -9.68
N ARG A 203 -21.39 11.55 -10.84
CA ARG A 203 -21.62 12.17 -12.16
C ARG A 203 -22.46 11.32 -13.11
N GLU A 204 -22.22 10.02 -13.12
CA GLU A 204 -22.79 9.05 -14.07
C GLU A 204 -23.74 8.04 -13.38
N GLY A 205 -23.84 8.10 -12.04
CA GLY A 205 -24.53 7.08 -11.23
C GLY A 205 -23.87 5.69 -11.38
N LEU A 206 -24.71 4.65 -11.33
CA LEU A 206 -24.29 3.27 -11.55
C LEU A 206 -24.41 2.84 -13.02
N THR A 207 -24.33 3.77 -13.98
CA THR A 207 -24.37 3.43 -15.41
C THR A 207 -23.08 2.70 -15.85
N PRO A 208 -23.15 1.70 -16.76
CA PRO A 208 -21.98 0.92 -17.16
C PRO A 208 -20.85 1.75 -17.79
N ALA A 209 -19.70 1.78 -17.12
CA ALA A 209 -18.50 2.47 -17.58
C ALA A 209 -17.84 1.77 -18.78
N ASN A 210 -17.07 2.53 -19.57
CA ASN A 210 -16.32 2.00 -20.71
C ASN A 210 -14.92 2.63 -20.85
N TYR A 211 -14.00 1.91 -21.51
CA TYR A 211 -12.60 2.33 -21.66
C TYR A 211 -12.35 3.49 -22.65
N GLY A 212 -13.38 4.03 -23.29
CA GLY A 212 -13.30 5.31 -24.01
C GLY A 212 -13.43 6.53 -23.10
N MET A 213 -13.89 6.35 -21.86
CA MET A 213 -14.08 7.45 -20.91
C MET A 213 -12.75 7.95 -20.36
N ARG A 214 -12.63 9.28 -20.23
CA ARG A 214 -11.44 9.93 -19.68
C ARG A 214 -11.54 10.11 -18.17
N GLY A 215 -10.39 10.16 -17.51
CA GLY A 215 -10.30 10.44 -16.07
C GLY A 215 -10.72 11.87 -15.71
N SER A 216 -11.08 12.06 -14.45
CA SER A 216 -11.54 13.34 -13.89
C SER A 216 -10.55 13.88 -12.86
N PRO A 217 -10.23 15.18 -12.87
CA PRO A 217 -9.54 15.84 -11.74
C PRO A 217 -10.40 15.90 -10.47
N ALA A 218 -11.71 15.64 -10.58
CA ALA A 218 -12.61 15.52 -9.44
C ALA A 218 -12.51 16.72 -8.49
N GLY A 219 -12.22 16.52 -7.19
CA GLY A 219 -12.10 17.62 -6.23
C GLY A 219 -10.94 18.58 -6.55
N LEU A 220 -9.88 18.11 -7.21
CA LEU A 220 -8.72 18.92 -7.59
C LEU A 220 -9.04 19.96 -8.67
N ALA A 221 -10.20 19.87 -9.34
CA ALA A 221 -10.70 20.96 -10.20
C ALA A 221 -10.88 22.27 -9.40
N ARG A 222 -11.18 22.19 -8.10
CA ARG A 222 -11.26 23.36 -7.21
C ARG A 222 -9.88 23.97 -6.95
N ILE A 223 -8.82 23.16 -6.92
CA ILE A 223 -7.42 23.61 -6.80
C ILE A 223 -6.93 24.26 -8.08
N ASP A 224 -7.18 23.66 -9.24
CA ASP A 224 -6.91 24.27 -10.55
C ASP A 224 -7.60 25.64 -10.66
N ALA A 225 -8.89 25.74 -10.29
CA ALA A 225 -9.61 27.01 -10.26
C ALA A 225 -9.02 28.05 -9.27
N LEU A 226 -8.68 27.63 -8.06
CA LEU A 226 -8.14 28.49 -7.00
C LEU A 226 -6.79 29.11 -7.38
N PHE A 227 -5.91 28.34 -8.03
CA PHE A 227 -4.61 28.82 -8.52
C PHE A 227 -4.62 29.31 -9.97
N LYS A 228 -5.78 29.30 -10.65
CA LYS A 228 -5.95 29.63 -12.08
C LYS A 228 -5.06 28.78 -13.01
N GLY A 229 -4.86 27.52 -12.63
CA GLY A 229 -4.11 26.51 -13.35
C GLY A 229 -4.99 25.47 -14.04
N HIS A 230 -4.33 24.49 -14.66
CA HIS A 230 -4.98 23.38 -15.38
C HIS A 230 -4.24 22.04 -15.14
N GLY A 231 -3.37 22.00 -14.12
CA GLY A 231 -2.39 20.94 -13.94
C GLY A 231 -3.02 19.62 -13.53
N TYR A 232 -4.00 19.66 -12.63
CA TYR A 232 -4.71 18.46 -12.21
C TYR A 232 -5.67 17.98 -13.30
N THR A 233 -6.34 18.90 -14.00
CA THR A 233 -7.19 18.60 -15.15
C THR A 233 -6.41 17.86 -16.24
N LEU A 234 -5.28 18.40 -16.70
CA LEU A 234 -4.45 17.74 -17.71
C LEU A 234 -3.92 16.37 -17.23
N THR A 235 -3.48 16.28 -15.98
CA THR A 235 -2.91 15.04 -15.42
C THR A 235 -3.94 13.92 -15.29
N PHE A 236 -5.10 14.20 -14.68
CA PHE A 236 -6.13 13.19 -14.42
C PHE A 236 -6.93 12.83 -15.67
N THR A 237 -7.20 13.78 -16.57
CA THR A 237 -7.83 13.52 -17.87
C THR A 237 -6.88 12.84 -18.89
N GLY A 238 -5.62 12.63 -18.50
CA GLY A 238 -4.61 11.78 -19.17
C GLY A 238 -4.19 10.52 -18.39
N ALA A 239 -4.88 10.16 -17.30
CA ALA A 239 -4.48 9.05 -16.41
C ALA A 239 -4.48 7.67 -17.13
N PRO A 240 -3.41 6.85 -17.00
CA PRO A 240 -3.34 5.52 -17.65
C PRO A 240 -4.36 4.48 -17.14
N VAL A 241 -4.86 4.67 -15.91
CA VAL A 241 -5.80 3.78 -15.22
C VAL A 241 -6.94 4.63 -14.66
N VAL A 242 -7.97 4.87 -15.47
CA VAL A 242 -9.12 5.72 -15.10
C VAL A 242 -9.99 5.07 -14.01
N PHE A 243 -10.17 3.75 -14.09
CA PHE A 243 -11.00 2.95 -13.18
C PHE A 243 -10.13 2.11 -12.25
N GLY A 244 -9.17 2.78 -11.61
CA GLY A 244 -8.17 2.18 -10.71
C GLY A 244 -8.41 2.45 -9.23
N ALA A 245 -9.67 2.55 -8.80
CA ALA A 245 -9.98 2.85 -7.40
C ALA A 245 -9.47 1.75 -6.44
N PHE A 246 -9.68 0.47 -6.77
CA PHE A 246 -9.37 -0.65 -5.89
C PHE A 246 -8.07 -1.39 -6.25
N PRO A 247 -7.14 -1.62 -5.30
CA PRO A 247 -7.01 -0.96 -4.00
C PRO A 247 -6.40 0.45 -4.16
N SER A 248 -6.55 1.30 -3.14
CA SER A 248 -5.97 2.63 -3.17
C SER A 248 -4.46 2.61 -2.96
N LEU A 249 -3.72 3.05 -3.98
CA LEU A 249 -2.26 3.24 -3.88
C LEU A 249 -1.88 4.43 -2.98
N HIS A 250 -2.74 5.46 -2.88
CA HIS A 250 -2.51 6.58 -1.97
C HIS A 250 -2.46 6.11 -0.51
N ALA A 251 -3.47 5.32 -0.10
CA ALA A 251 -3.46 4.66 1.20
C ALA A 251 -2.25 3.74 1.33
N ALA A 252 -2.06 2.82 0.38
CA ALA A 252 -1.02 1.80 0.48
C ALA A 252 0.40 2.38 0.64
N CYS A 253 0.72 3.47 -0.06
CA CYS A 253 1.99 4.19 0.11
C CYS A 253 2.12 4.78 1.52
N ALA A 254 1.14 5.55 1.99
CA ALA A 254 1.19 6.19 3.30
C ALA A 254 1.09 5.20 4.47
N THR A 255 0.46 4.04 4.30
CA THR A 255 0.53 2.93 5.26
C THR A 255 1.92 2.30 5.26
N CYS A 256 2.52 2.08 4.09
CA CYS A 256 3.87 1.54 3.99
C CYS A 256 4.88 2.46 4.69
N GLU A 257 4.85 3.77 4.37
CA GLU A 257 5.65 4.80 5.04
C GLU A 257 5.47 4.76 6.57
N SER A 258 4.22 4.76 7.06
CA SER A 258 3.95 4.75 8.50
C SER A 258 4.30 3.45 9.22
N LEU A 259 4.17 2.29 8.58
CA LEU A 259 4.67 1.01 9.12
C LEU A 259 6.19 1.04 9.27
N PHE A 260 6.90 1.46 8.22
CA PHE A 260 8.36 1.56 8.22
C PHE A 260 8.89 2.58 9.23
N LEU A 261 8.24 3.75 9.36
CA LEU A 261 8.58 4.74 10.36
C LEU A 261 8.25 4.26 11.79
N SER A 262 7.10 3.62 11.99
CA SER A 262 6.69 3.06 13.30
C SER A 262 7.59 1.93 13.78
N TYR A 263 8.21 1.19 12.83
CA TYR A 263 9.11 0.09 13.11
C TYR A 263 10.55 0.56 13.37
N PHE A 264 11.12 1.40 12.50
CA PHE A 264 12.51 1.84 12.64
C PHE A 264 12.72 3.04 13.57
N PHE A 265 11.67 3.83 13.85
CA PHE A 265 11.77 5.07 14.64
C PHE A 265 10.68 5.17 15.73
N PRO A 266 10.61 4.20 16.67
CA PRO A 266 9.74 4.26 17.83
C PRO A 266 10.19 5.32 18.85
N GLY A 267 9.46 5.40 19.97
CA GLY A 267 9.74 6.28 21.09
C GLY A 267 9.07 7.65 20.97
N GLN A 268 9.24 8.47 22.01
CA GLN A 268 8.43 9.67 22.21
C GLN A 268 9.10 10.96 21.71
N VAL A 269 8.30 12.00 21.53
CA VAL A 269 8.71 13.41 21.44
C VAL A 269 8.09 14.18 22.61
N ARG A 270 8.89 15.04 23.27
CA ARG A 270 8.39 15.91 24.34
C ARG A 270 7.92 17.24 23.74
N ILE A 271 6.66 17.60 23.94
CA ILE A 271 6.03 18.86 23.51
C ILE A 271 5.50 19.54 24.77
N GLY A 272 6.25 20.52 25.28
CA GLY A 272 6.03 21.09 26.60
C GLY A 272 6.11 19.99 27.67
N ARG A 273 5.06 19.87 28.50
CA ARG A 273 4.95 18.83 29.54
C ARG A 273 4.50 17.46 29.04
N PHE A 274 4.11 17.31 27.78
CA PHE A 274 3.53 16.07 27.27
C PHE A 274 4.58 15.26 26.50
N ALA A 275 4.67 13.96 26.77
CA ALA A 275 5.41 13.01 25.97
C ALA A 275 4.44 12.26 25.04
N ILE A 276 4.62 12.39 23.73
CA ILE A 276 3.73 11.85 22.70
C ILE A 276 4.51 10.83 21.87
N ASP A 277 3.96 9.63 21.63
CA ASP A 277 4.58 8.64 20.74
C ASP A 277 4.65 9.21 19.30
N LYS A 278 5.83 9.15 18.66
CA LYS A 278 6.03 9.61 17.29
C LYS A 278 5.08 8.94 16.29
N ARG A 279 4.64 7.71 16.58
CA ARG A 279 3.66 6.94 15.79
C ARG A 279 2.35 7.70 15.56
N VAL A 280 1.94 8.55 16.49
CA VAL A 280 0.75 9.42 16.34
C VAL A 280 0.87 10.34 15.12
N PHE A 281 2.08 10.87 14.84
CA PHE A 281 2.31 11.74 13.68
C PHE A 281 2.39 10.95 12.36
N TYR A 282 3.01 9.76 12.37
CA TYR A 282 3.09 8.91 11.19
C TYR A 282 1.67 8.49 10.75
N TRP A 283 0.92 7.84 11.64
CA TRP A 283 -0.45 7.39 11.35
C TRP A 283 -1.43 8.55 11.18
N GLY A 284 -1.21 9.68 11.87
CA GLY A 284 -1.96 10.92 11.64
C GLY A 284 -1.83 11.42 10.21
N TYR A 285 -0.64 11.40 9.61
CA TYR A 285 -0.45 11.69 8.18
C TYR A 285 -1.16 10.67 7.28
N SER A 286 -1.07 9.36 7.59
CA SER A 286 -1.78 8.33 6.82
C SER A 286 -3.30 8.58 6.81
N PHE A 287 -3.92 8.75 7.97
CA PHE A 287 -5.36 8.97 8.08
C PHE A 287 -5.79 10.36 7.54
N TRP A 288 -4.93 11.37 7.61
CA TRP A 288 -5.16 12.64 6.93
C TRP A 288 -5.18 12.44 5.41
N LEU A 289 -4.22 11.72 4.82
CA LEU A 289 -4.23 11.41 3.37
C LEU A 289 -5.45 10.58 2.96
N TYR A 290 -5.88 9.61 3.78
CA TYR A 290 -7.12 8.85 3.56
C TYR A 290 -8.34 9.78 3.47
N TRP A 291 -8.46 10.75 4.40
CA TRP A 291 -9.51 11.76 4.34
C TRP A 291 -9.39 12.61 3.06
N CYS A 292 -8.18 13.03 2.67
CA CYS A 292 -7.96 13.81 1.45
C CYS A 292 -8.46 13.07 0.20
N THR A 293 -8.19 11.76 0.09
CA THR A 293 -8.57 10.96 -1.07
C THR A 293 -10.09 10.78 -1.22
N MET A 294 -10.83 10.69 -0.10
CA MET A 294 -12.30 10.66 -0.10
C MET A 294 -12.88 12.05 -0.38
N TYR A 295 -12.38 13.09 0.30
CA TYR A 295 -12.82 14.48 0.16
C TYR A 295 -12.65 15.03 -1.27
N LEU A 296 -11.61 14.57 -1.98
CA LEU A 296 -11.34 14.90 -3.37
C LEU A 296 -12.05 13.96 -4.39
N MET A 297 -12.94 13.06 -3.93
CA MET A 297 -13.74 12.11 -4.73
C MET A 297 -12.93 11.05 -5.50
N HIS A 298 -11.72 10.70 -5.05
CA HIS A 298 -10.83 9.76 -5.77
C HIS A 298 -10.88 8.32 -5.27
N HIS A 299 -11.28 8.06 -4.01
CA HIS A 299 -11.24 6.74 -3.37
C HIS A 299 -12.39 6.57 -2.37
N TYR A 300 -12.85 5.33 -2.20
CA TYR A 300 -13.81 4.89 -1.19
C TYR A 300 -13.09 4.36 0.06
N LEU A 301 -13.68 4.45 1.25
CA LEU A 301 -13.05 3.99 2.49
C LEU A 301 -12.64 2.50 2.43
N ILE A 302 -13.45 1.67 1.76
CA ILE A 302 -13.16 0.24 1.59
C ILE A 302 -11.91 -0.02 0.73
N ASP A 303 -11.61 0.82 -0.27
CA ASP A 303 -10.42 0.67 -1.10
C ASP A 303 -9.15 1.23 -0.43
N LEU A 304 -9.30 2.21 0.48
CA LEU A 304 -8.25 2.69 1.37
C LEU A 304 -7.86 1.62 2.40
N VAL A 305 -8.84 0.93 3.00
CA VAL A 305 -8.59 -0.21 3.89
C VAL A 305 -7.87 -1.34 3.13
N ALA A 306 -8.33 -1.69 1.92
CA ALA A 306 -7.66 -2.69 1.10
C ALA A 306 -6.21 -2.30 0.73
N GLY A 307 -5.96 -1.02 0.44
CA GLY A 307 -4.62 -0.47 0.22
C GLY A 307 -3.71 -0.63 1.44
N GLY A 308 -4.21 -0.28 2.63
CA GLY A 308 -3.47 -0.46 3.89
C GLY A 308 -3.19 -1.93 4.23
N CYS A 309 -4.14 -2.82 3.98
CA CYS A 309 -3.93 -4.26 4.12
C CYS A 309 -2.85 -4.79 3.16
N LEU A 310 -2.86 -4.38 1.89
CA LEU A 310 -1.84 -4.77 0.91
C LEU A 310 -0.45 -4.28 1.31
N ALA A 311 -0.32 -3.03 1.79
CA ALA A 311 0.92 -2.48 2.31
C ALA A 311 1.44 -3.25 3.54
N THR A 312 0.52 -3.65 4.43
CA THR A 312 0.84 -4.44 5.63
C THR A 312 1.34 -5.84 5.27
N VAL A 313 0.69 -6.52 4.33
CA VAL A 313 1.16 -7.82 3.80
C VAL A 313 2.55 -7.69 3.17
N CYS A 314 2.78 -6.66 2.35
CA CYS A 314 4.08 -6.42 1.73
C CYS A 314 5.17 -6.08 2.76
N PHE A 315 4.86 -5.34 3.82
CA PHE A 315 5.78 -5.08 4.93
C PHE A 315 6.30 -6.38 5.54
N TYR A 316 5.40 -7.29 5.94
CA TYR A 316 5.81 -8.56 6.55
C TYR A 316 6.47 -9.53 5.56
N VAL A 317 6.04 -9.56 4.29
CA VAL A 317 6.63 -10.43 3.25
C VAL A 317 8.05 -10.02 2.85
N PHE A 318 8.37 -8.72 2.88
CA PHE A 318 9.69 -8.22 2.45
C PHE A 318 10.64 -7.83 3.60
N ARG A 319 10.17 -7.76 4.85
CA ARG A 319 11.04 -7.59 6.04
C ARG A 319 11.88 -8.84 6.24
N THR A 320 13.19 -8.73 6.00
CA THR A 320 14.14 -9.83 6.22
C THR A 320 14.56 -9.93 7.68
N GLU A 321 15.01 -11.11 8.09
CA GLU A 321 15.33 -11.40 9.49
C GLU A 321 16.60 -10.69 9.96
N GLU A 322 17.57 -10.42 9.08
CA GLU A 322 18.77 -9.64 9.44
C GLU A 322 18.41 -8.19 9.79
N VAL A 323 17.37 -7.65 9.15
CA VAL A 323 16.84 -6.30 9.42
C VAL A 323 15.92 -6.30 10.64
N ARG A 324 15.29 -7.44 10.97
CA ARG A 324 14.58 -7.65 12.24
C ARG A 324 15.56 -7.68 13.40
N ASP A 325 16.52 -8.59 13.37
CA ASP A 325 17.48 -8.86 14.46
C ASP A 325 18.31 -7.60 14.78
N ALA A 326 18.74 -6.86 13.74
CA ALA A 326 19.42 -5.58 13.92
C ALA A 326 18.53 -4.47 14.50
N MET A 327 17.21 -4.54 14.33
CA MET A 327 16.27 -3.62 14.99
C MET A 327 15.98 -4.05 16.44
N GLU A 328 15.84 -5.34 16.71
CA GLU A 328 15.64 -5.87 18.08
C GLU A 328 16.85 -5.58 18.98
N GLN A 329 18.07 -5.79 18.47
CA GLN A 329 19.31 -5.37 19.15
C GLN A 329 19.33 -3.87 19.45
N ARG A 330 18.85 -3.04 18.52
CA ARG A 330 18.77 -1.58 18.68
C ARG A 330 17.74 -1.16 19.72
N VAL A 331 16.56 -1.78 19.73
CA VAL A 331 15.52 -1.53 20.74
C VAL A 331 16.05 -1.88 22.14
N ALA A 332 16.68 -3.04 22.30
CA ALA A 332 17.26 -3.44 23.58
C ALA A 332 18.40 -2.50 24.05
N VAL A 333 19.13 -1.85 23.13
CA VAL A 333 20.09 -0.77 23.48
C VAL A 333 19.38 0.52 23.89
N MET A 334 18.30 0.90 23.20
CA MET A 334 17.50 2.08 23.56
C MET A 334 16.87 1.93 24.95
N GLU A 335 16.25 0.79 25.24
CA GLU A 335 15.65 0.47 26.55
C GLU A 335 16.68 0.52 27.70
N ARG A 336 17.88 -0.05 27.48
CA ARG A 336 19.00 0.05 28.44
C ARG A 336 19.53 1.48 28.61
N THR A 337 19.38 2.34 27.61
CA THR A 337 19.78 3.75 27.68
C THR A 337 18.73 4.60 28.41
N GLU A 338 17.44 4.31 28.20
CA GLU A 338 16.34 5.01 28.88
C GLU A 338 16.24 4.62 30.36
N SER A 339 16.53 3.36 30.73
CA SER A 339 16.55 2.89 32.12
C SER A 339 17.79 3.29 32.92
N SER A 340 18.89 3.66 32.26
CA SER A 340 20.11 4.20 32.90
C SER A 340 20.15 5.73 32.94
N ASN A 341 19.16 6.41 32.36
CA ASN A 341 19.06 7.87 32.39
C ASN A 341 18.56 8.36 33.78
N PRO A 342 19.31 9.21 34.51
CA PRO A 342 18.93 9.68 35.85
C PRO A 342 17.55 10.34 35.93
N ASP A 343 17.13 11.09 34.91
CA ASP A 343 15.78 11.69 34.86
C ASP A 343 14.67 10.64 34.90
N THR A 344 14.86 9.51 34.20
CA THR A 344 13.89 8.40 34.17
C THR A 344 13.87 7.67 35.51
N VAL A 345 15.04 7.43 36.10
CA VAL A 345 15.19 6.76 37.41
C VAL A 345 14.59 7.61 38.53
N ALA A 346 14.83 8.93 38.52
CA ALA A 346 14.23 9.88 39.45
C ALA A 346 12.71 9.94 39.31
N MET A 347 12.18 9.94 38.08
CA MET A 347 10.73 9.91 37.85
C MET A 347 10.09 8.60 38.31
N GLY A 348 10.74 7.45 38.06
CA GLY A 348 10.27 6.13 38.49
C GLY A 348 10.32 5.93 40.01
N THR A 349 11.33 6.48 40.69
CA THR A 349 11.40 6.49 42.18
C THR A 349 10.32 7.41 42.75
N LEU A 350 10.19 8.64 42.28
CA LEU A 350 9.11 9.55 42.70
C LEU A 350 7.71 8.94 42.52
N GLN A 351 7.46 8.23 41.41
CA GLN A 351 6.17 7.59 41.16
C GLN A 351 5.94 6.36 42.06
N ASN A 352 6.96 5.53 42.31
CA ASN A 352 6.88 4.41 43.25
C ASN A 352 6.72 4.86 44.71
N ASP A 353 7.39 5.93 45.12
CA ASP A 353 7.30 6.44 46.49
C ASP A 353 5.99 7.21 46.71
N THR A 354 5.46 7.87 45.68
CA THR A 354 4.07 8.37 45.68
C THR A 354 3.09 7.21 45.87
N TRP A 355 3.22 6.13 45.09
CA TRP A 355 2.36 4.94 45.23
C TRP A 355 2.44 4.32 46.63
N LYS A 356 3.66 4.12 47.16
CA LYS A 356 3.88 3.62 48.53
C LYS A 356 3.28 4.53 49.60
N SER A 357 3.35 5.86 49.43
CA SER A 357 2.74 6.81 50.37
C SER A 357 1.20 6.73 50.36
N VAL A 358 0.59 6.43 49.21
CA VAL A 358 -0.86 6.23 49.07
C VAL A 358 -1.29 4.86 49.62
N SER A 359 -0.49 3.81 49.44
CA SER A 359 -0.75 2.48 50.01
C SER A 359 -0.32 2.32 51.47
N GLY A 360 0.36 3.31 52.05
CA GLY A 360 0.94 3.29 53.39
C GLY A 360 0.16 4.06 54.45
N ALA A 361 -0.99 4.65 54.10
CA ALA A 361 -1.88 5.28 55.06
C ALA A 361 -2.63 4.21 55.87
N GLU A 362 -2.40 4.16 57.17
CA GLU A 362 -3.05 3.19 58.08
C GLU A 362 -4.58 3.37 58.06
N ALA A 363 -5.29 2.30 57.67
CA ALA A 363 -6.74 2.23 57.90
C ALA A 363 -6.98 2.11 59.42
N PRO A 364 -7.81 2.97 60.04
CA PRO A 364 -8.03 2.91 61.48
C PRO A 364 -8.75 1.61 61.86
N HIS A 365 -8.36 1.01 62.98
CA HIS A 365 -9.07 -0.13 63.57
C HIS A 365 -10.53 0.24 63.85
N ALA A 366 -11.45 -0.33 63.08
CA ALA A 366 -12.87 -0.42 63.41
C ALA A 366 -13.19 -1.89 63.72
N SER A 367 -13.93 -2.12 64.80
CA SER A 367 -14.22 -3.47 65.30
C SER A 367 -15.64 -3.91 64.99
N HIS A 368 -15.81 -5.23 64.97
CA HIS A 368 -17.04 -6.00 65.15
C HIS A 368 -17.98 -6.30 63.96
N ASP A 369 -18.25 -7.61 63.89
CA ASP A 369 -19.49 -8.32 63.54
C ASP A 369 -19.80 -8.72 62.09
N GLU A 370 -20.48 -9.86 62.01
CA GLU A 370 -20.72 -10.69 60.82
C GLU A 370 -22.10 -10.40 60.20
N GLU A 371 -22.20 -10.41 58.87
CA GLU A 371 -23.35 -11.08 58.23
C GLU A 371 -23.05 -11.51 56.77
N SER A 372 -23.94 -12.33 56.21
CA SER A 372 -23.70 -13.08 54.97
C SER A 372 -24.12 -12.35 53.68
N GLY A 373 -23.48 -12.68 52.54
CA GLY A 373 -23.89 -12.15 51.23
C GLY A 373 -23.04 -12.64 50.06
N ALA A 374 -23.38 -13.81 49.49
CA ALA A 374 -22.59 -14.43 48.43
C ALA A 374 -22.89 -13.88 47.01
N ARG A 375 -21.85 -13.76 46.17
CA ARG A 375 -21.90 -13.93 44.69
C ARG A 375 -20.50 -14.28 44.13
N PRO A 376 -20.41 -15.00 43.00
CA PRO A 376 -19.21 -15.78 42.68
C PRO A 376 -18.21 -15.09 41.74
N ALA A 377 -16.94 -15.49 41.84
CA ALA A 377 -15.91 -15.25 40.83
C ALA A 377 -15.95 -16.36 39.74
N ILE A 378 -15.54 -16.02 38.51
CA ILE A 378 -15.48 -16.97 37.38
C ILE A 378 -14.14 -16.83 36.65
N PHE A 379 -13.43 -17.95 36.53
CA PHE A 379 -12.30 -18.25 35.63
C PHE A 379 -11.04 -17.37 35.73
N THR A 380 -10.18 -17.76 36.67
CA THR A 380 -8.79 -18.09 36.30
C THR A 380 -8.73 -19.52 35.76
N LEU A 381 -7.82 -19.79 34.82
CA LEU A 381 -7.30 -21.13 34.55
C LEU A 381 -5.78 -21.06 34.66
N ASP A 382 -5.18 -22.09 35.24
CA ASP A 382 -3.75 -22.22 35.50
C ASP A 382 -3.23 -23.52 34.88
N GLU A 383 -1.92 -23.62 34.63
CA GLU A 383 -1.29 -24.81 34.05
C GLU A 383 -0.78 -25.77 35.13
N SER A 384 -1.03 -27.08 34.98
CA SER A 384 -0.27 -28.11 35.68
C SER A 384 -0.27 -29.46 34.95
N GLU A 385 0.81 -30.21 35.13
CA GLU A 385 1.13 -31.50 34.50
C GLU A 385 0.28 -32.66 35.14
N GLU A 386 0.21 -33.90 34.64
CA GLU A 386 1.31 -34.87 34.58
C GLU A 386 1.03 -36.17 33.78
N THR A 387 2.11 -36.82 33.33
CA THR A 387 2.30 -38.29 33.15
C THR A 387 1.65 -39.11 32.00
N ALA A 388 2.51 -39.44 31.03
CA ALA A 388 3.00 -40.82 30.75
C ALA A 388 2.20 -41.87 29.91
N SER A 389 2.67 -41.99 28.65
CA SER A 389 3.21 -43.25 28.04
C SER A 389 2.40 -44.08 27.02
N ARG A 390 3.16 -44.88 26.25
CA ARG A 390 2.81 -45.99 25.35
C ARG A 390 2.06 -45.71 24.02
N ALA A 391 2.86 -45.61 22.97
CA ALA A 391 2.61 -46.26 21.67
C ALA A 391 2.88 -47.81 21.78
N PRO A 392 2.63 -48.68 20.76
CA PRO A 392 2.29 -48.36 19.36
C PRO A 392 1.28 -49.29 18.62
N SER A 393 1.02 -48.90 17.35
CA SER A 393 0.94 -49.78 16.15
C SER A 393 -0.43 -50.11 15.51
N ARG A 394 -0.42 -50.06 14.16
CA ARG A 394 -1.32 -50.74 13.18
C ARG A 394 -2.80 -50.28 13.15
N SER A 395 -3.51 -50.27 12.00
CA SER A 395 -3.16 -50.37 10.57
C SER A 395 -4.38 -50.00 9.69
N ARG A 396 -4.24 -50.07 8.34
CA ARG A 396 -5.29 -49.97 7.28
C ARG A 396 -5.81 -48.58 6.86
N THR A 397 -5.14 -48.02 5.86
CA THR A 397 -5.78 -47.47 4.65
C THR A 397 -6.18 -48.60 3.67
N PRO A 398 -6.80 -48.34 2.50
CA PRO A 398 -7.67 -47.23 2.07
C PRO A 398 -9.04 -47.74 1.57
N HIS A 399 -9.89 -46.85 1.05
CA HIS A 399 -10.68 -47.15 -0.16
C HIS A 399 -10.82 -45.90 -1.04
N LEU A 400 -10.78 -46.08 -2.37
CA LEU A 400 -10.94 -45.02 -3.37
C LEU A 400 -12.38 -44.98 -3.91
N LEU A 401 -12.76 -43.83 -4.49
CA LEU A 401 -13.84 -43.73 -5.48
C LEU A 401 -13.41 -42.82 -6.64
N HIS A 402 -13.22 -43.41 -7.82
CA HIS A 402 -13.36 -42.77 -9.13
C HIS A 402 -14.87 -42.74 -9.46
N ALA A 403 -15.48 -41.66 -9.94
CA ALA A 403 -15.38 -41.00 -11.27
C ALA A 403 -16.27 -41.65 -12.35
N ASP A 404 -16.69 -40.84 -13.34
CA ASP A 404 -17.36 -41.21 -14.61
C ASP A 404 -18.85 -41.69 -14.52
N VAL A 405 -19.77 -41.50 -15.50
CA VAL A 405 -19.71 -40.76 -16.79
C VAL A 405 -21.11 -40.33 -17.35
N ALA A 406 -21.14 -39.19 -18.06
CA ALA A 406 -21.99 -38.68 -19.18
C ALA A 406 -23.51 -38.99 -19.44
N ALA A 407 -24.12 -38.06 -20.22
CA ALA A 407 -25.27 -38.21 -21.16
C ALA A 407 -26.70 -38.41 -20.57
N SER A 408 -27.84 -38.05 -21.22
CA SER A 408 -28.24 -37.15 -22.35
C SER A 408 -29.81 -37.12 -22.44
N ASN A 409 -30.61 -36.56 -23.40
CA ASN A 409 -30.40 -35.87 -24.69
C ASN A 409 -31.68 -35.12 -25.21
N THR A 410 -31.54 -33.97 -25.90
CA THR A 410 -32.54 -33.33 -26.83
C THR A 410 -33.93 -32.89 -26.25
N SER A 411 -34.87 -32.18 -26.93
CA SER A 411 -35.00 -31.72 -28.34
C SER A 411 -35.97 -30.50 -28.54
N ARG A 412 -35.72 -29.66 -29.56
CA ARG A 412 -36.65 -28.97 -30.54
C ARG A 412 -37.88 -28.13 -30.08
N ALA A 413 -38.46 -27.21 -30.89
CA ALA A 413 -38.00 -26.37 -32.02
C ALA A 413 -39.10 -25.38 -32.55
N ALA A 414 -38.67 -24.19 -33.04
CA ALA A 414 -39.27 -23.37 -34.14
C ALA A 414 -40.75 -22.87 -34.00
N ALA A 415 -41.34 -22.02 -34.88
CA ALA A 415 -40.91 -21.40 -36.15
C ALA A 415 -41.67 -20.07 -36.48
N GLY A 416 -41.15 -19.28 -37.43
CA GLY A 416 -41.91 -18.28 -38.22
C GLY A 416 -42.00 -16.84 -37.66
N GLN A 417 -42.20 -15.78 -38.48
CA GLN A 417 -42.14 -15.68 -39.95
C GLN A 417 -41.90 -14.19 -40.36
N ALA A 418 -41.62 -13.89 -41.64
CA ALA A 418 -41.26 -12.54 -42.11
C ALA A 418 -41.96 -12.13 -43.43
N ILE A 419 -42.19 -10.81 -43.61
CA ILE A 419 -42.71 -10.05 -44.78
C ILE A 419 -42.53 -8.54 -44.45
N ALA A 420 -42.43 -7.56 -45.35
CA ALA A 420 -41.75 -7.35 -46.65
C ALA A 420 -41.77 -5.82 -46.95
N ARG A 421 -40.93 -5.28 -47.85
CA ARG A 421 -40.93 -3.85 -48.27
C ARG A 421 -41.78 -3.61 -49.54
N PRO A 422 -42.33 -2.40 -49.74
CA PRO A 422 -41.75 -1.35 -50.62
C PRO A 422 -41.84 0.08 -50.00
N ALA A 423 -41.51 1.23 -50.65
CA ALA A 423 -40.41 1.65 -51.56
C ALA A 423 -40.50 3.19 -51.81
N SER A 424 -39.57 3.79 -52.58
CA SER A 424 -39.55 5.19 -53.13
C SER A 424 -39.37 6.37 -52.13
N SER A 425 -38.77 7.53 -52.46
CA SER A 425 -37.85 7.93 -53.57
C SER A 425 -37.25 9.35 -53.38
N THR A 426 -36.02 9.59 -53.89
CA THR A 426 -35.39 10.93 -54.20
C THR A 426 -35.14 11.91 -53.02
N SER A 427 -34.26 12.93 -53.06
CA SER A 427 -33.44 13.54 -54.14
C SER A 427 -32.06 14.08 -53.65
N ASN A 428 -31.28 14.72 -54.52
CA ASN A 428 -29.87 15.14 -54.35
C ASN A 428 -29.62 16.56 -53.78
N ARG A 429 -28.51 16.73 -53.04
CA ARG A 429 -27.46 17.81 -53.07
C ARG A 429 -26.71 17.80 -51.72
N ILE A 430 -25.39 17.92 -51.58
CA ILE A 430 -24.32 18.69 -52.26
C ILE A 430 -24.45 20.21 -52.07
N GLU A 431 -23.73 20.75 -51.09
CA GLU A 431 -22.79 21.88 -51.28
C GLU A 431 -21.83 22.00 -50.07
N SER A 432 -20.87 22.93 -50.12
CA SER A 432 -19.62 22.90 -49.34
C SER A 432 -19.43 24.08 -48.35
N ALA A 433 -18.36 23.96 -47.56
CA ALA A 433 -17.60 24.97 -46.79
C ALA A 433 -17.58 26.40 -47.39
N PRO A 434 -17.32 27.45 -46.57
CA PRO A 434 -16.06 27.57 -45.80
C PRO A 434 -16.06 26.96 -44.39
#